data_AF-A0A1E3QJ23-F1
#
_entry.id   AF-A0A1E3QJ23-F1
#
_cell.length_a   1.000
_cell.length_b   1.000
_cell.length_c   1.000
_cell.angle_alpha   90.00
_cell.angle_beta   90.00
_cell.angle_gamma   90.00
#
_symmetry.space_group_name_H-M   'P 1'
#
loop_
_entity.id
_entity.type
_entity.pdbx_description
1 polymer ?
#
loop_
_entity_poly.entity_id
_entity_poly.type
_entity_poly.pdbx_seq_one_letter_code
_entity_poly.pdbx_strand_id
1 'polypeptide(L)'
;MSSLQQLVEEIFPAQTNHDQGTEPIRGAVLIDTSGYSLSHYGVCGNEDAAVLFKLSKDVLSTEGYGVVDYRECKVYIYKNEKDGSLLAVFA
;
A
#
# COMPACT_ATOMS: atom_id res chain seq x y z
N MET A 1 -8.36 13.31 11.15
CA MET A 1 -7.90 11.96 10.73
C MET A 1 -7.82 11.96 9.21
N SER A 2 -6.77 11.40 8.62
CA SER A 2 -6.61 11.36 7.15
C SER A 2 -7.53 10.28 6.56
N SER A 3 -8.22 10.59 5.46
CA SER A 3 -9.13 9.66 4.76
C SER A 3 -8.45 8.36 4.33
N LEU A 4 -7.14 8.42 4.04
CA LEU A 4 -6.36 7.25 3.65
C LEU A 4 -6.13 6.27 4.81
N GLN A 5 -5.92 6.77 6.03
CA GLN A 5 -5.73 5.90 7.19
C GLN A 5 -7.01 5.13 7.52
N GLN A 6 -8.17 5.80 7.45
CA GLN A 6 -9.46 5.14 7.65
C GLN A 6 -9.73 4.07 6.58
N LEU A 7 -9.44 4.38 5.31
CA LEU A 7 -9.57 3.40 4.22
C LEU A 7 -8.70 2.16 4.45
N VAL A 8 -7.45 2.36 4.87
CA VAL A 8 -6.55 1.24 5.17
C VAL A 8 -7.04 0.47 6.39
N GLU A 9 -7.56 1.13 7.43
CA GLU A 9 -8.20 0.47 8.56
C GLU A 9 -9.50 -0.26 8.19
N GLU A 10 -10.21 0.12 7.12
CA GLU A 10 -11.38 -0.63 6.64
C GLU A 10 -10.98 -1.87 5.82
N ILE A 11 -9.92 -1.76 5.01
CA ILE A 11 -9.40 -2.85 4.17
C ILE A 11 -8.57 -3.85 5.00
N PHE A 12 -7.80 -3.31 5.94
CA PHE A 12 -7.00 -4.00 6.93
C PHE A 12 -7.56 -3.64 8.31
N PRO A 13 -8.76 -4.16 8.67
CA PRO A 13 -9.32 -3.96 10.00
C PRO A 13 -8.23 -4.18 11.02
N ALA A 14 -7.92 -3.11 11.75
CA ALA A 14 -6.91 -3.09 12.80
C ALA A 14 -7.06 -4.40 13.56
N GLN A 15 -6.01 -5.24 13.48
CA GLN A 15 -5.94 -6.53 14.12
C GLN A 15 -6.24 -6.36 15.61
N THR A 16 -7.52 -6.43 15.93
CA THR A 16 -8.02 -6.31 17.28
C THR A 16 -8.04 -7.72 17.78
N ASN A 17 -6.97 -8.01 18.51
CA ASN A 17 -6.69 -9.20 19.31
C ASN A 17 -5.83 -10.26 18.60
N HIS A 18 -4.61 -10.39 19.14
CA HIS A 18 -4.00 -11.67 19.53
C HIS A 18 -4.49 -12.88 18.69
N ASP A 19 -3.71 -13.32 17.70
CA ASP A 19 -3.18 -14.70 17.62
C ASP A 19 -2.63 -15.11 16.24
N GLN A 20 -2.69 -14.31 15.17
CA GLN A 20 -2.29 -14.80 13.84
C GLN A 20 -1.41 -13.85 13.03
N GLY A 21 -0.09 -13.91 13.28
CA GLY A 21 0.99 -13.82 12.29
C GLY A 21 1.01 -12.69 11.24
N THR A 22 0.24 -11.63 11.40
CA THR A 22 0.12 -10.54 10.42
C THR A 22 0.80 -9.30 10.96
N GLU A 23 1.75 -8.76 10.18
CA GLU A 23 2.64 -7.65 10.57
C GLU A 23 1.83 -6.35 10.77
N PRO A 24 2.19 -5.49 11.75
CA PRO A 24 1.44 -4.27 12.03
C PRO A 24 1.59 -3.26 10.89
N ILE A 25 0.49 -2.66 10.42
CA ILE A 25 0.55 -1.66 9.36
C ILE A 25 1.33 -0.43 9.83
N ARG A 26 2.46 -0.16 9.17
CA ARG A 26 3.38 0.93 9.48
C ARG A 26 3.06 2.20 8.69
N GLY A 27 2.37 2.07 7.55
CA GLY A 27 1.98 3.21 6.71
C GLY A 27 1.34 2.77 5.40
N ALA A 28 0.88 3.76 4.63
CA ALA A 28 0.38 3.53 3.28
C ALA A 28 0.59 4.75 2.39
N VAL A 29 0.63 4.52 1.09
CA VAL A 29 0.67 5.56 0.05
C VAL A 29 -0.32 5.21 -1.06
N LEU A 30 -1.09 6.21 -1.46
CA LEU A 30 -1.92 6.19 -2.66
C LEU A 30 -1.13 6.83 -3.81
N ILE A 31 -0.98 6.13 -4.91
CA ILE A 31 -0.13 6.48 -6.05
C ILE A 31 -1.01 6.59 -7.30
N ASP A 32 -0.86 7.66 -8.08
CA ASP A 32 -1.57 7.82 -9.34
C ASP A 32 -0.98 6.95 -10.47
N THR A 33 -1.61 6.96 -11.64
CA THR A 33 -1.16 6.22 -12.83
C THR A 33 0.13 6.76 -13.44
N SER A 34 0.63 7.91 -12.97
CA SER A 34 1.90 8.51 -13.38
C SER A 34 3.03 8.21 -12.39
N GLY A 35 2.74 7.57 -11.24
CA GLY A 35 3.72 7.24 -10.21
C GLY A 35 3.92 8.31 -9.13
N TYR A 36 3.05 9.32 -9.04
CA TYR A 36 3.07 10.35 -8.00
C TYR A 36 2.22 9.95 -6.79
N SER A 37 2.70 10.27 -5.59
CA SER A 37 1.93 10.12 -4.36
C SER A 37 0.78 11.15 -4.32
N LEU A 38 -0.45 10.65 -4.29
CA LEU A 38 -1.67 11.43 -4.07
C LEU A 38 -1.92 11.69 -2.59
N SER A 39 -1.61 10.72 -1.74
CA SER A 39 -1.78 10.79 -0.28
C SER A 39 -0.92 9.73 0.38
N HIS A 40 -0.38 10.00 1.57
CA HIS A 40 0.37 9.02 2.36
C HIS A 40 0.23 9.28 3.85
N TYR A 41 0.53 8.26 4.65
CA TYR A 41 0.76 8.38 6.09
C TYR A 41 1.76 7.32 6.56
N GLY A 42 2.39 7.57 7.71
CA GLY A 42 3.35 6.64 8.30
C GLY A 42 4.75 6.75 7.70
N VAL A 43 5.41 5.61 7.48
CA VAL A 43 6.87 5.53 7.20
C VAL A 43 7.28 6.02 5.80
N CYS A 44 6.34 6.35 4.91
CA CYS A 44 6.66 6.65 3.52
C CYS A 44 6.39 8.10 3.13
N GLY A 45 7.42 8.72 2.55
CA GLY A 45 7.34 9.99 1.86
C GLY A 45 7.19 9.80 0.33
N ASN A 46 7.14 10.91 -0.40
CA ASN A 46 6.95 10.92 -1.86
C ASN A 46 8.02 10.13 -2.65
N GLU A 47 9.20 9.90 -2.08
CA GLU A 47 10.32 9.23 -2.75
C GLU A 47 10.05 7.74 -3.02
N ASP A 48 9.21 7.10 -2.21
CA ASP A 48 8.90 5.67 -2.35
C ASP A 48 7.82 5.41 -3.41
N ALA A 49 6.95 6.38 -3.69
CA ALA A 49 5.82 6.21 -4.61
C ALA A 49 6.25 5.83 -6.03
N ALA A 50 7.27 6.50 -6.58
CA ALA A 50 7.77 6.20 -7.92
C ALA A 50 8.43 4.82 -8.01
N VAL A 51 9.10 4.39 -6.94
CA VAL A 51 9.73 3.07 -6.85
C VAL A 51 8.67 1.98 -6.77
N LEU A 52 7.69 2.13 -5.88
CA LEU A 52 6.57 1.21 -5.74
C LEU A 52 5.72 1.11 -7.01
N PHE A 53 5.50 2.24 -7.69
CA PHE A 53 4.83 2.24 -9.00
C PHE A 53 5.59 1.40 -10.02
N LYS A 54 6.92 1.51 -10.06
CA LYS A 54 7.74 0.67 -10.95
C LYS A 54 7.63 -0.80 -10.57
N LEU A 55 7.82 -1.13 -9.29
CA LEU A 55 7.72 -2.51 -8.77
C LEU A 55 6.36 -3.13 -9.03
N SER A 56 5.28 -2.35 -8.94
CA SER A 56 3.91 -2.83 -9.19
C SER A 56 3.76 -3.46 -10.58
N LYS A 57 4.49 -2.98 -11.58
CA LYS A 57 4.42 -3.52 -12.95
C LYS A 57 4.96 -4.95 -13.05
N ASP A 58 5.86 -5.32 -12.14
CA ASP A 58 6.48 -6.63 -12.09
C ASP A 58 5.73 -7.58 -11.14
N VAL A 59 5.12 -7.07 -10.06
CA VAL A 59 4.51 -7.89 -9.00
C VAL A 59 2.99 -8.00 -9.05
N LEU A 60 2.29 -7.13 -9.80
CA LEU A 60 0.84 -7.18 -9.89
C LEU A 60 0.38 -8.43 -10.66
N SER A 61 -0.46 -9.22 -10.01
CA SER A 61 -1.20 -10.30 -10.63
C SER A 61 -2.29 -9.78 -11.56
N THR A 62 -2.91 -10.69 -12.33
CA THR A 62 -4.08 -10.38 -13.16
C THR A 62 -5.27 -9.83 -12.36
N GLU A 63 -5.33 -10.11 -11.06
CA GLU A 63 -6.38 -9.65 -10.14
C GLU A 63 -6.05 -8.28 -9.52
N GLY A 64 -4.93 -7.66 -9.91
CA GLY A 64 -4.58 -6.31 -9.45
C GLY A 64 -4.03 -6.25 -8.03
N TYR A 65 -3.54 -7.36 -7.47
CA TYR A 65 -2.79 -7.36 -6.21
C TYR A 65 -1.37 -7.91 -6.41
N GLY A 66 -0.42 -7.43 -5.60
CA GLY A 66 0.96 -7.92 -5.58
C GLY A 66 1.61 -7.66 -4.21
N VAL A 67 2.64 -8.43 -3.89
CA VAL A 67 3.38 -8.29 -2.63
C VAL A 67 4.87 -8.24 -2.94
N VAL A 68 5.58 -7.31 -2.31
CA VAL A 68 7.03 -7.15 -2.47
C VAL A 68 7.69 -6.80 -1.15
N ASP A 69 8.87 -7.37 -0.90
CA ASP A 69 9.73 -6.95 0.20
C ASP A 69 10.48 -5.66 -0.18
N TYR A 70 10.28 -4.59 0.59
CA TYR A 70 10.90 -3.29 0.34
C TYR A 70 11.38 -2.65 1.64
N ARG A 71 12.70 -2.36 1.72
CA ARG A 71 13.35 -1.69 2.87
C ARG A 71 12.88 -2.23 4.23
N GLU A 72 13.00 -3.55 4.41
CA GLU A 72 12.65 -4.25 5.65
C GLU A 72 11.15 -4.22 6.01
N CYS A 73 10.28 -3.86 5.07
CA CYS A 73 8.83 -3.95 5.20
C CYS A 73 8.26 -4.88 4.13
N LYS A 74 7.17 -5.58 4.46
CA LYS A 74 6.37 -6.23 3.44
C LYS A 74 5.38 -5.21 2.88
N VAL A 75 5.42 -4.99 1.57
CA VAL A 75 4.56 -4.03 0.90
C VAL A 75 3.51 -4.74 0.08
N TYR A 76 2.25 -4.52 0.43
CA TYR A 76 1.09 -5.00 -0.31
C TYR A 76 0.65 -3.90 -1.27
N ILE A 77 0.63 -4.20 -2.56
CA ILE A 77 0.27 -3.28 -3.63
C ILE A 77 -1.07 -3.73 -4.22
N TYR A 78 -2.04 -2.83 -4.22
CA TYR A 78 -3.37 -3.01 -4.80
C TYR A 78 -3.58 -2.01 -5.91
N LYS A 79 -4.05 -2.46 -7.05
CA LYS A 79 -4.48 -1.63 -8.15
C LYS A 79 -5.98 -1.44 -8.08
N ASN A 80 -6.41 -0.19 -8.03
CA ASN A 80 -7.81 0.17 -8.16
C ASN A 80 -8.23 0.00 -9.63
N GLU A 81 -9.21 -0.87 -9.88
CA GLU A 81 -9.68 -1.17 -11.23
C GLU A 81 -10.43 -0.01 -11.89
N LYS A 82 -10.98 0.94 -11.11
CA LYS A 82 -11.77 2.05 -11.65
C LYS A 82 -10.92 3.11 -12.33
N ASP A 83 -9.85 3.52 -11.68
CA ASP A 83 -9.01 4.66 -12.12
C ASP A 83 -7.54 4.28 -12.34
N GLY A 84 -7.14 3.06 -11.97
CA GLY A 84 -5.79 2.55 -12.17
C GLY A 84 -4.77 3.02 -11.13
N SER A 85 -5.18 3.80 -10.12
CA SER A 85 -4.32 4.15 -8.98
C SER A 85 -3.88 2.91 -8.21
N LEU A 86 -2.76 3.05 -7.50
CA LEU A 86 -2.21 2.01 -6.64
C LEU A 86 -2.31 2.42 -5.18
N LEU A 87 -2.74 1.51 -4.32
CA LEU A 87 -2.59 1.60 -2.88
C LEU A 87 -1.44 0.67 -2.48
N ALA A 88 -0.37 1.23 -1.93
CA ALA A 88 0.72 0.46 -1.34
C ALA A 88 0.67 0.57 0.18
N VAL A 89 0.61 -0.57 0.87
CA VAL A 89 0.48 -0.69 2.33
C VAL A 89 1.70 -1.40 2.88
N PHE A 90 2.34 -0.79 3.87
CA PHE A 90 3.56 -1.27 4.52
C PHE A 90 3.18 -1.98 5.82
N ALA A 91 3.57 -3.24 5.94
CA ALA A 91 3.47 -4.02 7.17
C ALA A 91 4.88 -4.43 7.65
#